data_AF-A0A968AWL6-F1
#
_entry.id   AF-A0A968AWL6-F1
#
_cell.length_a   1.000
_cell.length_b   1.000
_cell.length_c   1.000
_cell.angle_alpha   90.00
_cell.angle_beta   90.00
_cell.angle_gamma   90.00
#
_symmetry.space_group_name_H-M   'P 1'
#
loop_
_entity.id
_entity.type
_entity.pdbx_description
1 polymer ?
#
loop_
_entity_poly.entity_id
_entity_poly.type
_entity_poly.pdbx_seq_one_letter_code
_entity_poly.pdbx_strand_id
1 'polypeptide(L)' 'MSHFRAGRPGAGSSSGNPATMETIFVAGATGFIGRNLVRVLLEKGHKVRCLARSENSAEKCRARGIEPFAGDIGKPETL' A
#
# COMPACT_ATOMS: atom_id res chain seq x y z
N MET A 1 7.66 -29.88 -15.49
CA MET A 1 7.04 -29.15 -14.37
C MET A 1 7.03 -27.67 -14.71
N SER A 2 5.84 -27.11 -14.68
CA SER A 2 5.35 -25.86 -15.28
C SER A 2 6.16 -24.58 -15.03
N HIS A 3 6.33 -23.80 -16.09
CA HIS A 3 6.84 -22.44 -16.12
C HIS A 3 5.96 -21.48 -15.30
N PHE A 4 6.55 -20.83 -14.29
CA PHE A 4 5.90 -19.82 -13.47
C PHE A 4 6.26 -18.42 -14.00
N ARG A 5 5.30 -17.71 -14.59
CA ARG A 5 5.48 -16.34 -15.09
C ARG A 5 5.50 -15.38 -13.89
N ALA A 6 6.65 -14.75 -13.64
CA ALA A 6 6.77 -13.62 -12.73
C ALA A 6 5.92 -12.45 -13.26
N GLY A 7 4.93 -12.04 -12.47
CA GLY A 7 4.17 -10.81 -12.73
C GLY A 7 5.14 -9.63 -12.78
N ARG A 8 5.11 -8.87 -13.86
CA ARG A 8 5.88 -7.62 -13.98
C ARG A 8 5.40 -6.66 -12.89
N PRO A 9 6.27 -6.10 -12.02
CA PRO A 9 5.88 -4.95 -11.22
C PRO A 9 5.47 -3.84 -12.17
N GLY A 10 4.22 -3.36 -12.02
CA GLY A 10 3.64 -2.36 -12.88
C GLY A 10 4.55 -1.14 -12.96
N ALA A 11 4.97 -0.80 -14.17
CA ALA A 11 5.62 0.48 -14.45
C ALA A 11 4.63 1.58 -14.06
N GLY A 12 4.89 2.26 -12.94
CA GLY A 12 4.12 3.41 -12.48
C GLY A 12 4.33 4.60 -13.40
N SER A 13 3.63 4.63 -14.53
CA SER A 13 3.41 5.86 -15.29
C SER A 13 2.02 6.39 -14.95
N SER A 14 1.91 7.26 -13.94
CA SER A 14 0.73 8.13 -13.83
C SER A 14 1.18 9.59 -13.97
N SER A 15 1.26 10.00 -15.23
CA SER A 15 0.99 11.39 -15.60
C SER A 15 -0.34 11.80 -14.95
N GLY A 16 -0.28 12.68 -13.97
CA GLY A 16 -1.44 13.08 -13.18
C GLY A 16 -2.59 13.59 -14.05
N ASN A 17 -3.65 12.80 -14.14
CA ASN A 17 -4.96 13.22 -14.61
C ASN A 17 -5.91 13.23 -13.39
N PRO A 18 -6.53 14.36 -13.00
CA PRO A 18 -7.18 14.54 -11.70
C PRO A 18 -8.55 13.83 -11.50
N ALA A 19 -8.76 12.60 -12.01
CA ALA A 19 -10.07 11.94 -11.88
C ALA A 19 -10.08 10.42 -11.63
N THR A 20 -8.94 9.74 -11.54
CA THR A 20 -8.93 8.29 -11.32
C THR A 20 -8.63 7.94 -9.86
N MET A 21 -9.57 7.26 -9.20
CA MET A 21 -9.35 6.64 -7.88
C MET A 21 -8.26 5.56 -7.99
N GLU A 22 -7.02 5.95 -7.73
CA GLU A 22 -5.88 5.03 -7.71
C GLU A 22 -5.76 4.26 -6.38
N THR A 23 -5.11 3.10 -6.46
CA THR A 23 -4.69 2.32 -5.28
C THR A 23 -3.25 2.65 -4.97
N ILE A 24 -3.01 3.25 -3.81
CA ILE A 24 -1.70 3.74 -3.38
C ILE A 24 -1.13 2.81 -2.29
N PHE A 25 0.09 2.35 -2.49
CA PHE A 25 0.81 1.56 -1.51
C PHE A 25 1.71 2.45 -0.64
N VAL A 26 1.55 2.35 0.69
CA VAL A 26 2.30 3.17 1.65
C VAL A 26 3.06 2.28 2.63
N ALA A 27 4.38 2.21 2.47
CA ALA A 27 5.27 1.65 3.48
C ALA A 27 5.38 2.61 4.68
N GLY A 28 5.11 2.13 5.89
CA GLY A 28 5.15 2.98 7.09
C GLY A 28 3.88 3.79 7.36
N ALA A 29 2.72 3.38 6.82
CA ALA A 29 1.43 4.03 7.02
C ALA A 29 1.01 4.21 8.50
N THR A 30 1.53 3.37 9.40
CA THR A 30 1.25 3.42 10.85
C THR A 30 2.13 4.42 11.61
N GLY A 31 3.16 4.99 10.97
CA GLY A 31 4.10 5.93 11.57
C GLY A 31 3.56 7.37 11.67
N PHE A 32 4.40 8.28 12.19
CA PHE A 32 4.01 9.69 12.43
C PHE A 32 3.63 10.44 11.15
N ILE A 33 4.41 10.28 10.08
CA ILE A 33 4.14 10.91 8.78
C ILE A 33 3.08 10.11 8.01
N GLY A 34 3.26 8.79 7.92
CA GLY A 34 2.37 7.90 7.16
C GLY A 34 0.91 8.06 7.55
N ARG A 35 0.59 8.18 8.84
CA ARG A 35 -0.80 8.36 9.30
C ARG A 35 -1.47 9.64 8.79
N ASN A 36 -0.70 10.72 8.66
CA ASN A 36 -1.21 12.00 8.16
C ASN A 36 -1.38 11.94 6.64
N LEU A 37 -0.42 11.30 5.94
CA LEU A 37 -0.50 11.08 4.50
C LEU A 37 -1.73 10.24 4.14
N VAL A 38 -1.92 9.10 4.80
CA VAL A 38 -3.09 8.22 4.61
C VAL A 38 -4.38 9.01 4.75
N ARG A 39 -4.51 9.84 5.79
CA ARG A 39 -5.72 10.63 6.01
C ARG A 39 -6.07 11.47 4.78
N VAL A 40 -5.09 12.20 4.26
CA VAL A 40 -5.26 13.04 3.06
C VAL A 40 -5.57 12.20 1.82
N LEU A 41 -4.95 11.02 1.67
CA LEU A 41 -5.21 10.13 0.53
C LEU A 41 -6.64 9.57 0.56
N LEU A 42 -7.12 9.16 1.74
CA LEU A 42 -8.49 8.68 1.93
C LEU A 42 -9.50 9.81 1.73
N GLU A 43 -9.24 11.03 2.23
CA GLU A 43 -10.07 12.22 2.01
C GLU A 43 -10.21 12.57 0.53
N LYS A 44 -9.18 12.30 -0.26
CA LYS A 44 -9.18 12.46 -1.73
C LYS A 44 -9.86 11.30 -2.48
N GLY A 45 -10.36 10.29 -1.75
CA GLY A 45 -11.03 9.12 -2.32
C GLY A 45 -10.08 8.04 -2.86
N HIS A 46 -8.78 8.11 -2.58
CA HIS A 46 -7.86 7.05 -2.99
C HIS A 46 -8.03 5.81 -2.11
N LYS A 47 -7.82 4.63 -2.71
CA LYS A 47 -7.67 3.40 -1.93
C LYS A 47 -6.23 3.31 -1.45
N VAL A 48 -6.03 2.95 -0.19
CA VAL A 48 -4.69 2.85 0.39
C VAL A 48 -4.44 1.42 0.86
N ARG A 49 -3.25 0.90 0.53
CA ARG A 49 -2.73 -0.38 1.03
C ARG A 49 -1.49 -0.09 1.88
N CYS A 50 -1.37 -0.69 3.05
CA CYS A 50 -0.23 -0.49 3.95
C CYS A 50 0.65 -1.72 4.04
N LEU A 51 1.96 -1.55 4.14
CA LEU A 51 2.85 -2.66 4.52
C LEU A 51 2.71 -2.96 6.02
N ALA A 52 2.37 -4.19 6.36
CA ALA A 52 2.26 -4.69 7.73
C ALA A 52 3.17 -5.91 7.94
N ARG A 53 4.18 -5.76 8.81
CA ARG A 53 5.10 -6.85 9.18
C ARG A 53 4.59 -7.74 10.31
N SER A 54 3.51 -7.34 10.98
CA SER A 54 2.94 -8.04 12.14
C SER A 54 1.43 -7.80 12.24
N GLU A 55 0.71 -8.69 12.93
CA GLU A 55 -0.74 -8.56 13.09
C GLU A 55 -1.13 -7.25 13.78
N ASN A 56 -0.39 -6.83 14.81
CA ASN A 56 -0.59 -5.52 15.45
C ASN A 56 -0.47 -4.34 14.45
N SER A 57 0.44 -4.44 13.47
CA SER A 57 0.56 -3.43 12.42
C SER A 57 -0.62 -3.49 11.45
N ALA A 58 -1.09 -4.69 11.14
CA ALA A 58 -2.26 -4.92 10.29
C ALA A 58 -3.54 -4.37 10.94
N GLU A 59 -3.77 -4.63 12.23
CA GLU A 59 -4.88 -4.08 13.00
C GLU A 59 -4.88 -2.54 13.00
N LYS A 60 -3.72 -1.91 13.19
CA LYS A 60 -3.58 -0.45 13.11
C LYS A 60 -3.94 0.11 11.73
N CYS A 61 -3.71 -0.63 10.66
CA CYS A 61 -4.13 -0.24 9.32
C CYS A 61 -5.64 -0.43 9.11
N ARG A 62 -6.19 -1.57 9.54
CA ARG A 62 -7.65 -1.83 9.46
C ARG A 62 -8.45 -0.81 10.26
N ALA A 63 -7.99 -0.46 11.46
CA ALA A 63 -8.60 0.57 12.31
C ALA A 63 -8.63 1.97 11.66
N ARG A 64 -7.83 2.19 10.61
CA ARG A 64 -7.78 3.44 9.84
C ARG A 64 -8.50 3.37 8.50
N GLY A 65 -9.20 2.26 8.22
CA GLY A 65 -9.89 2.03 6.93
C GLY A 65 -8.93 1.73 5.78
N ILE A 66 -7.72 1.25 6.09
CA ILE A 66 -6.69 0.90 5.10
C ILE A 66 -6.57 -0.61 5.01
N GLU A 67 -6.34 -1.14 3.81
CA GLU A 67 -6.08 -2.56 3.61
C GLU A 67 -4.63 -2.91 3.99
N PRO A 68 -4.39 -3.81 4.96
CA PRO A 68 -3.05 -4.26 5.28
C PRO A 68 -2.53 -5.27 4.25
N PHE A 69 -1.27 -5.13 3.88
CA PHE A 69 -0.52 -6.03 3.03
C PHE A 69 0.62 -6.64 3.83
N ALA A 70 0.58 -7.96 3.99
CA ALA A 70 1.59 -8.69 4.74
C ALA A 70 2.90 -8.74 3.95
N GLY A 71 3.95 -8.10 4.47
CA GLY A 71 5.25 -8.08 3.83
C GLY A 71 6.31 -7.35 4.65
N ASP A 72 7.55 -7.42 4.19
CA ASP A 72 8.71 -6.80 4.80
C ASP A 72 9.52 -6.04 3.73
N ILE A 73 9.86 -4.78 4.01
CA ILE A 73 10.61 -3.94 3.09
C ILE A 73 12.04 -4.45 2.86
N GLY A 74 12.60 -5.21 3.81
CA GLY A 74 13.90 -5.86 3.68
C GLY A 74 13.87 -7.16 2.88
N LYS A 75 12.67 -7.66 2.52
CA LYS A 75 12.46 -8.89 1.76
C LYS A 75 11.71 -8.56 0.47
N PRO A 76 12.41 -8.19 -0.61
CA PRO A 76 11.78 -7.74 -1.85
C PRO A 76 10.81 -8.78 -2.45
N GLU A 77 10.97 -10.05 -2.12
CA GLU A 77 10.04 -11.13 -2.49
C GLU A 77 8.66 -11.03 -1.83
N THR A 78 8.47 -10.12 -0.88
CA THR A 78 7.23 -9.92 -0.12
C THR A 78 6.53 -8.58 -0.41
N LEU A 79 6.99 -7.82 -1.40
CA LEU A 79 6.46 -6.52 -1.82
C LEU A 79 5.72 -6.60 -3.16
#